data_AF-A0A246K471-F1
#
_entry.id   AF-A0A246K471-F1
#
_cell.length_a   1.000
_cell.length_b   1.000
_cell.length_c   1.000
_cell.angle_alpha   90.00
_cell.angle_beta   90.00
_cell.angle_gamma   90.00
#
_symmetry.space_group_name_H-M   'P 1'
#
loop_
_entity.id
_entity.type
_entity.pdbx_description
1 polymer ?
#
loop_
_entity_poly.entity_id
_entity_poly.type
_entity_poly.pdbx_seq_one_letter_code
_entity_poly.pdbx_strand_id
1 'polypeptide(L)'
;MISHREWHLILTIEGRRYRLWISDCERDEPIAYVVPADGHAETRQTATRGLHRRIIRRSTPHRVACGQPGASERWRLVQWLRMLDGLDENVSPRDLAAALILADASHYSAAEWDASSERRRIARWQRGAIAMRDGGYRRLLGGG
;
A
#
# COMPACT_ATOMS: atom_id res chain seq x y z
N MET A 1 4.58 -38.80 18.56
CA MET A 1 4.95 -37.39 18.82
C MET A 1 4.84 -36.66 17.50
N ILE A 2 3.66 -36.10 17.20
CA ILE A 2 3.36 -35.50 15.90
C ILE A 2 4.05 -34.13 15.87
N SER A 3 5.02 -33.97 14.97
CA SER A 3 5.73 -32.71 14.76
C SER A 3 4.76 -31.74 14.09
N HIS A 4 4.14 -30.83 14.86
CA HIS A 4 3.40 -29.71 14.29
C HIS A 4 4.36 -28.87 13.47
N ARG A 5 4.25 -28.98 12.15
CA ARG A 5 5.08 -28.24 11.21
C ARG A 5 4.25 -27.06 10.73
N GLU A 6 4.46 -25.93 11.35
CA GLU A 6 3.79 -24.69 10.97
C GLU A 6 4.46 -24.11 9.72
N TRP A 7 3.66 -23.69 8.75
CA TRP A 7 4.15 -23.04 7.55
C TRP A 7 3.58 -21.64 7.45
N HIS A 8 4.45 -20.66 7.27
CA HIS A 8 4.06 -19.32 6.88
C HIS A 8 4.30 -19.12 5.38
N LEU A 9 3.22 -19.01 4.61
CA LEU A 9 3.27 -18.85 3.15
C LEU A 9 2.87 -17.43 2.75
N ILE A 10 3.59 -16.89 1.78
CA ILE A 10 3.24 -15.63 1.12
C ILE A 10 2.90 -15.96 -0.33
N LEU A 11 1.61 -15.89 -0.66
CA LEU A 11 1.12 -16.16 -2.01
C LEU A 11 0.84 -14.85 -2.73
N THR A 12 1.24 -14.76 -3.99
CA THR A 12 0.82 -13.65 -4.86
C THR A 12 -0.05 -14.19 -5.98
N ILE A 13 -1.31 -13.79 -6.01
CA ILE A 13 -2.28 -14.22 -7.01
C ILE A 13 -2.86 -12.96 -7.65
N GLU A 14 -2.58 -12.76 -8.95
CA GLU A 14 -3.09 -11.62 -9.74
C GLU A 14 -2.81 -10.25 -9.10
N GLY A 15 -1.58 -10.07 -8.60
CA GLY A 15 -1.15 -8.84 -7.95
C GLY A 15 -1.67 -8.66 -6.51
N ARG A 16 -2.41 -9.62 -5.96
CA ARG A 16 -2.81 -9.64 -4.55
C ARG A 16 -1.89 -10.54 -3.75
N ARG A 17 -1.38 -10.02 -2.64
CA ARG A 17 -0.55 -10.77 -1.71
C ARG A 17 -1.40 -11.28 -0.55
N TYR A 18 -1.38 -12.59 -0.33
CA TYR A 18 -1.98 -13.27 0.80
C TYR A 18 -0.88 -13.79 1.71
N ARG A 19 -1.05 -13.62 3.02
CA ARG A 19 -0.20 -14.27 4.04
C ARG A 19 -1.04 -15.33 4.71
N LEU A 20 -0.58 -16.58 4.66
CA LEU A 20 -1.26 -17.72 5.23
C LEU A 20 -0.37 -18.35 6.29
N TRP A 21 -0.98 -18.71 7.40
CA TRP A 21 -0.38 -19.57 8.39
C TRP A 21 -1.12 -20.91 8.32
N ILE A 22 -0.38 -21.97 8.05
CA ILE A 22 -0.88 -23.34 7.95
C ILE A 22 -0.35 -24.08 9.17
N SER A 23 -1.25 -24.36 10.12
CA SER A 23 -0.95 -25.01 11.39
C SER A 23 -0.84 -26.53 11.24
N ASP A 24 -1.66 -27.09 10.35
CA ASP A 24 -1.71 -28.51 10.05
C ASP A 24 -2.10 -28.71 8.58
N CYS A 25 -1.54 -29.72 7.94
CA CYS A 25 -1.79 -30.03 6.53
C CYS A 25 -1.53 -31.51 6.26
N GLU A 26 -2.57 -32.32 6.40
CA GLU A 26 -2.60 -33.66 5.82
C GLU A 26 -3.13 -33.60 4.37
N ARG A 27 -2.83 -34.62 3.55
CA ARG A 27 -3.25 -34.62 2.14
C ARG A 27 -4.76 -34.84 2.03
N ASP A 28 -5.37 -34.14 1.08
CA ASP A 28 -6.77 -34.28 0.64
C ASP A 28 -7.87 -33.98 1.68
N GLU A 29 -7.54 -33.26 2.75
CA GLU A 29 -8.53 -32.81 3.74
C GLU A 29 -9.27 -31.52 3.31
N PRO A 30 -10.53 -31.33 3.78
CA PRO A 30 -11.24 -30.07 3.60
C PRO A 30 -10.50 -28.89 4.22
N ILE A 31 -10.38 -27.78 3.48
CA ILE A 31 -9.71 -26.57 3.96
C ILE A 31 -10.60 -25.83 4.96
N ALA A 32 -10.12 -25.69 6.20
CA ALA A 32 -10.68 -24.78 7.19
C ALA A 32 -9.95 -23.42 7.16
N TYR A 33 -10.70 -22.33 7.34
CA TYR A 33 -10.12 -20.98 7.52
C TYR A 33 -10.43 -20.48 8.92
N VAL A 34 -9.39 -20.20 9.69
CA VAL A 34 -9.53 -19.57 11.01
C VAL A 34 -9.33 -18.06 10.85
N VAL A 35 -10.37 -17.29 11.15
CA VAL A 35 -10.30 -15.82 11.16
C VAL A 35 -10.46 -15.35 12.61
N PRO A 36 -9.45 -14.70 13.21
CA PRO A 36 -9.59 -14.17 14.55
C PRO A 36 -10.72 -13.13 14.63
N ALA A 37 -11.46 -13.15 15.74
CA ALA A 37 -12.53 -12.22 16.02
C ALA A 37 -11.97 -10.91 16.64
N ASP A 38 -11.27 -10.12 15.82
CA ASP A 38 -10.76 -8.79 16.21
C ASP A 38 -11.33 -7.69 15.30
N GLY A 39 -10.84 -6.46 15.45
CA GLY A 39 -11.27 -5.29 14.64
C GLY A 39 -11.04 -5.40 13.13
N HIS A 40 -10.36 -6.45 12.65
CA HIS A 40 -10.14 -6.75 11.23
C HIS A 40 -10.86 -8.01 10.76
N ALA A 41 -11.75 -8.60 11.58
CA ALA A 41 -12.46 -9.84 11.26
C ALA A 41 -13.19 -9.77 9.91
N GLU A 42 -13.96 -8.72 9.65
CA GLU A 42 -14.70 -8.57 8.38
C GLU A 42 -13.78 -8.46 7.16
N THR A 43 -12.67 -7.72 7.29
CA THR A 43 -11.67 -7.59 6.23
C THR A 43 -11.02 -8.93 5.93
N ARG A 44 -10.67 -9.70 6.98
CA ARG A 44 -10.07 -11.03 6.81
C ARG A 44 -11.07 -12.06 6.29
N GLN A 45 -12.33 -12.05 6.72
CA GLN A 45 -13.39 -12.90 6.15
C GLN A 45 -13.57 -12.63 4.65
N THR A 46 -13.55 -11.36 4.27
CA THR A 46 -13.64 -10.93 2.86
C THR A 46 -12.44 -11.41 2.04
N ALA A 47 -11.23 -11.24 2.57
CA ALA A 47 -10.00 -11.73 1.94
C ALA A 47 -10.02 -13.26 1.80
N THR A 48 -10.42 -13.98 2.85
CA THR A 48 -10.59 -15.44 2.88
C THR A 48 -11.57 -15.92 1.83
N ARG A 49 -12.75 -15.29 1.73
CA ARG A 49 -13.74 -15.65 0.70
C ARG A 49 -13.21 -15.41 -0.71
N GLY A 50 -12.43 -14.34 -0.88
CA GLY A 50 -11.73 -14.03 -2.13
C GLY A 50 -10.65 -15.06 -2.48
N LEU A 51 -9.91 -15.56 -1.49
CA LEU A 51 -8.90 -16.60 -1.65
C LEU A 51 -9.53 -17.95 -1.98
N HIS A 52 -10.55 -18.37 -1.21
CA HIS A 52 -11.26 -19.63 -1.41
C HIS A 52 -11.84 -19.75 -2.83
N ARG A 53 -12.49 -18.68 -3.33
CA ARG A 53 -12.98 -18.65 -4.72
C ARG A 53 -11.87 -18.83 -5.76
N ARG A 54 -10.66 -18.32 -5.49
CA ARG A 54 -9.50 -18.43 -6.37
C ARG A 54 -8.90 -19.84 -6.36
N ILE A 55 -8.73 -20.42 -5.17
CA ILE A 55 -8.12 -21.76 -5.01
C ILE A 55 -9.06 -22.87 -5.51
N ILE A 56 -10.33 -22.86 -5.06
CA ILE A 56 -11.24 -23.99 -5.28
C ILE A 56 -12.01 -23.84 -6.60
N ARG A 57 -12.52 -22.65 -6.90
CA ARG A 57 -13.46 -22.49 -8.02
C ARG A 57 -12.80 -22.08 -9.34
N ARG A 58 -11.47 -21.90 -9.38
CA ARG A 58 -10.72 -21.32 -10.52
C ARG A 58 -11.48 -20.15 -11.19
N SER A 59 -12.21 -19.39 -10.39
CA SER A 59 -13.21 -18.45 -10.89
C SER A 59 -12.54 -17.12 -11.22
N THR A 60 -13.10 -16.42 -12.20
CA THR A 60 -12.68 -15.07 -12.58
C THR A 60 -12.62 -14.17 -11.34
N PRO A 61 -11.59 -13.32 -11.23
CA PRO A 61 -11.39 -12.52 -10.03
C PRO A 61 -12.56 -11.57 -9.79
N HIS A 62 -13.35 -11.87 -8.76
CA HIS A 62 -14.20 -10.84 -8.17
C HIS A 62 -13.27 -9.84 -7.47
N ARG A 63 -13.21 -8.61 -8.00
CA ARG A 63 -12.46 -7.49 -7.42
C ARG A 63 -13.12 -7.05 -6.12
N VAL A 64 -12.89 -7.80 -5.04
CA VAL A 64 -13.24 -7.28 -3.70
C VAL A 64 -12.07 -6.44 -3.23
N ALA A 65 -12.09 -5.15 -3.56
CA ALA A 65 -11.05 -4.18 -3.19
C ALA A 65 -11.22 -3.73 -1.73
N CYS A 66 -11.21 -4.66 -0.77
CA CYS A 66 -11.17 -4.25 0.64
C CYS A 66 -9.79 -3.67 0.97
N GLY A 67 -9.77 -2.44 1.46
CA GLY A 67 -8.58 -1.77 1.98
C GLY A 67 -7.52 -1.38 0.95
N GLN A 68 -7.84 -1.39 -0.36
CA GLN A 68 -6.89 -0.91 -1.37
C GLN A 68 -7.11 0.58 -1.65
N PRO A 69 -6.04 1.39 -1.72
CA PRO A 69 -6.19 2.81 -2.02
C PRO A 69 -6.83 3.02 -3.41
N GLY A 70 -7.68 4.03 -3.52
CA GLY A 70 -8.30 4.42 -4.79
C GLY A 70 -7.27 4.85 -5.85
N ALA A 71 -7.66 5.03 -7.11
CA ALA A 71 -6.73 5.42 -8.17
C ALA A 71 -5.97 6.73 -7.87
N SER A 72 -6.69 7.77 -7.44
CA SER A 72 -6.11 9.07 -7.08
C SER A 72 -5.19 8.98 -5.87
N GLU A 73 -5.55 8.14 -4.89
CA GLU A 73 -4.72 7.92 -3.70
C GLU A 73 -3.45 7.15 -4.05
N ARG A 74 -3.53 6.10 -4.87
CA ARG A 74 -2.36 5.38 -5.37
C ARG A 74 -1.42 6.30 -6.14
N TRP A 75 -1.95 7.13 -7.03
CA TRP A 75 -1.15 8.11 -7.76
C TRP A 75 -0.42 9.06 -6.80
N ARG A 76 -1.12 9.58 -5.78
CA ARG A 76 -0.54 10.45 -4.75
C ARG A 76 0.56 9.74 -3.96
N LEU A 77 0.33 8.50 -3.54
CA LEU A 77 1.33 7.69 -2.82
C LEU A 77 2.59 7.47 -3.68
N VAL A 78 2.43 7.25 -4.98
CA VAL A 78 3.57 7.16 -5.91
C VAL A 78 4.33 8.48 -5.99
N GLN A 79 3.64 9.63 -6.04
CA GLN A 79 4.33 10.94 -6.03
C GLN A 79 5.07 11.18 -4.70
N TRP A 80 4.53 10.68 -3.58
CA TRP A 80 5.20 10.76 -2.28
C TRP A 80 6.44 9.86 -2.21
N LEU A 81 6.46 8.71 -2.87
CA LEU A 81 7.69 7.92 -3.01
C LEU A 81 8.75 8.68 -3.80
N ARG A 82 8.40 9.23 -4.98
CA ARG A 82 9.32 10.04 -5.79
C ARG A 82 9.84 11.28 -5.05
N MET A 83 8.98 11.89 -4.22
CA MET A 83 9.37 12.97 -3.33
C MET A 83 10.45 12.51 -2.35
N LEU A 84 10.27 11.35 -1.69
CA LEU A 84 11.27 10.81 -0.76
C LEU A 84 12.59 10.51 -1.47
N ASP A 85 12.55 9.91 -2.66
CA ASP A 85 13.75 9.64 -3.46
C ASP A 85 14.53 10.93 -3.75
N GLY A 86 13.83 11.99 -4.18
CA GLY A 86 14.48 13.27 -4.44
C GLY A 86 14.96 14.02 -3.20
N LEU A 87 14.35 13.78 -2.03
CA LEU A 87 14.87 14.30 -0.75
C LEU A 87 16.18 13.60 -0.37
N ASP A 88 16.28 12.29 -0.57
CA ASP A 88 17.51 11.52 -0.32
C ASP A 88 18.65 11.99 -1.26
N GLU A 89 18.31 12.40 -2.48
CA GLU A 89 19.24 13.00 -3.45
C GLU A 89 19.51 14.50 -3.22
N ASN A 90 18.93 15.11 -2.17
CA ASN A 90 19.03 16.55 -1.85
C ASN A 90 18.58 17.48 -3.01
N VAL A 91 17.61 17.03 -3.82
CA VAL A 91 17.02 17.84 -4.89
C VAL A 91 16.34 19.07 -4.29
N SER A 92 16.51 20.23 -4.93
CA SER A 92 15.94 21.48 -4.43
C SER A 92 14.40 21.42 -4.40
N PRO A 93 13.73 22.08 -3.45
CA PRO A 93 12.27 22.13 -3.42
C PRO A 93 11.63 22.68 -4.71
N ARG A 94 12.34 23.56 -5.43
CA ARG A 94 11.89 24.10 -6.72
C ARG A 94 11.94 23.04 -7.81
N ASP A 95 13.04 22.29 -7.90
CA ASP A 95 13.19 21.24 -8.90
C ASP A 95 12.22 20.07 -8.63
N LEU A 96 11.99 19.74 -7.35
CA LEU A 96 10.94 18.80 -6.95
C LEU A 96 9.54 19.27 -7.37
N ALA A 97 9.24 20.55 -7.23
CA ALA A 97 7.97 21.11 -7.70
C ALA A 97 7.88 21.07 -9.23
N ALA A 98 8.97 21.36 -9.94
CA ALA A 98 9.04 21.24 -11.40
C ALA A 98 8.77 19.81 -11.88
N ALA A 99 9.39 18.82 -11.24
CA ALA A 99 9.26 17.42 -11.61
C ALA A 99 7.90 16.80 -11.24
N LEU A 100 7.30 17.19 -10.11
CA LEU A 100 6.15 16.50 -9.53
C LEU A 100 4.83 17.27 -9.60
N ILE A 101 4.86 18.58 -9.85
CA ILE A 101 3.67 19.45 -9.83
C ILE A 101 3.50 20.19 -11.16
N LEU A 102 4.46 21.04 -11.53
CA LEU A 102 4.36 21.92 -12.69
C LEU A 102 5.75 22.25 -13.22
N ALA A 103 6.08 21.78 -14.42
CA ALA A 103 7.40 21.94 -15.04
C ALA A 103 7.91 23.40 -15.05
N ASP A 104 7.01 24.36 -15.29
CA ASP A 104 7.35 25.79 -15.36
C ASP A 104 7.86 26.38 -14.04
N ALA A 105 7.66 25.69 -12.91
CA ALA A 105 8.22 26.12 -11.62
C ALA A 105 9.76 26.19 -11.63
N SER A 106 10.42 25.48 -12.55
CA SER A 106 11.87 25.57 -12.76
C SER A 106 12.32 26.95 -13.26
N HIS A 107 11.44 27.68 -13.94
CA HIS A 107 11.73 28.99 -14.52
C HIS A 107 11.36 30.17 -13.61
N TYR A 108 10.78 29.91 -12.43
CA TYR A 108 10.42 30.97 -11.50
C TYR A 108 11.67 31.68 -10.96
N SER A 109 11.61 33.01 -10.96
CA SER A 109 12.53 33.84 -10.19
C SER A 109 12.41 33.54 -8.69
N ALA A 110 13.36 34.03 -7.89
CA ALA A 110 13.30 33.86 -6.43
C ALA A 110 12.00 34.42 -5.83
N ALA A 111 11.58 35.62 -6.26
CA ALA A 111 10.36 36.26 -5.78
C ALA A 111 9.09 35.51 -6.20
N GLU A 112 9.02 35.04 -7.44
CA GLU A 112 7.90 34.22 -7.93
C GLU A 112 7.81 32.91 -7.17
N TRP A 113 8.94 32.23 -6.98
CA TRP A 113 9.00 31.00 -6.19
C TRP A 113 8.51 31.22 -4.75
N ASP A 114 8.92 32.31 -4.11
CA ASP A 114 8.54 32.61 -2.73
C ASP A 114 7.03 32.84 -2.57
N ALA A 115 6.39 33.49 -3.55
CA ALA A 115 4.95 33.72 -3.56
C ALA A 115 4.12 32.52 -4.11
N SER A 116 4.78 31.59 -4.80
CA SER A 116 4.14 30.51 -5.57
C SER A 116 3.22 29.60 -4.75
N SER A 117 2.23 29.03 -5.42
CA SER A 117 1.35 28.00 -4.84
C SER A 117 2.08 26.66 -4.75
N GLU A 118 3.02 26.45 -5.65
CA GLU A 118 3.84 25.28 -5.91
C GLU A 118 4.78 25.04 -4.73
N ARG A 119 5.45 26.07 -4.22
CA ARG A 119 6.25 26.01 -2.99
C ARG A 119 5.43 25.52 -1.80
N ARG A 120 4.25 26.10 -1.60
CA ARG A 120 3.35 25.70 -0.49
C ARG A 120 2.84 24.27 -0.68
N ARG A 121 2.55 23.86 -1.92
CA ARG A 121 2.06 22.52 -2.24
C ARG A 121 3.15 21.46 -2.06
N ILE A 122 4.36 21.71 -2.54
CA ILE A 122 5.50 20.77 -2.41
C ILE A 122 5.88 20.59 -0.94
N ALA A 123 5.87 21.66 -0.13
CA ALA A 123 6.12 21.58 1.31
C ALA A 123 5.04 20.77 2.06
N ARG A 124 3.77 20.83 1.62
CA ARG A 124 2.71 19.95 2.16
C ARG A 124 2.93 18.49 1.75
N TRP A 125 3.33 18.24 0.51
CA TRP A 125 3.64 16.90 0.04
C TRP A 125 4.82 16.27 0.76
N GLN A 126 5.89 17.03 0.98
CA GLN A 126 7.04 16.60 1.78
C GLN A 126 6.63 16.16 3.18
N ARG A 127 5.86 16.98 3.91
CA ARG A 127 5.35 16.61 5.24
C ARG A 127 4.47 15.35 5.21
N GLY A 128 3.60 15.23 4.20
CA GLY A 128 2.74 14.05 4.02
C GLY A 128 3.54 12.78 3.72
N ALA A 129 4.53 12.88 2.85
CA ALA A 129 5.41 11.78 2.45
C ALA A 129 6.24 11.26 3.64
N ILE A 130 6.85 12.17 4.40
CA ILE A 130 7.60 11.84 5.63
C ILE A 130 6.68 11.17 6.65
N ALA A 131 5.50 11.73 6.92
CA ALA A 131 4.55 11.13 7.85
C ALA A 131 4.08 9.74 7.40
N MET A 132 3.96 9.50 6.09
CA MET A 132 3.65 8.17 5.57
C MET A 132 4.79 7.18 5.75
N ARG A 133 6.03 7.58 5.46
CA ARG A 133 7.24 6.77 5.69
C ARG A 133 7.37 6.41 7.17
N ASP A 134 7.17 7.37 8.05
CA ASP A 134 7.44 7.27 9.49
C ASP A 134 6.29 6.58 10.28
N GLY A 135 5.51 5.74 9.60
CA GLY A 135 4.49 4.88 10.21
C GLY A 135 3.08 5.09 9.68
N GLY A 136 2.81 6.17 8.95
CA GLY A 136 1.51 6.42 8.34
C GLY A 136 1.07 5.33 7.36
N TYR A 137 2.01 4.61 6.75
CA TYR A 137 1.75 3.46 5.87
C TYR A 137 1.00 2.31 6.56
N ARG A 138 1.08 2.18 7.89
CA ARG A 138 0.40 1.10 8.63
C ARG A 138 -1.12 1.17 8.50
N ARG A 139 -1.66 2.39 8.37
CA ARG A 139 -3.10 2.62 8.10
C ARG A 139 -3.54 2.02 6.75
N LEU A 140 -2.64 1.95 5.76
CA LEU A 140 -2.93 1.28 4.48
C LEU A 140 -3.04 -0.24 4.63
N LEU A 141 -2.49 -0.80 5.71
CA LEU A 141 -2.55 -2.22 6.02
C LEU A 141 -3.76 -2.56 6.91
N GLY A 142 -4.59 -1.57 7.23
CA GLY A 142 -5.72 -1.72 8.16
C GLY A 142 -5.33 -1.64 9.63
N GLY A 143 -4.03 -1.65 9.98
CA GLY A 143 -3.56 -1.54 11.37
C GLY A 143 -3.45 -0.09 11.81
N GLY A 144 -4.40 0.34 12.65
CA GLY A 144 -4.23 1.43 13.60
C GLY A 144 -3.80 0.86 14.94
#